data_AF-K0T3E7-F1
#
_entry.id   AF-K0T3E7-F1
#
_cell.length_a   1.000
_cell.length_b   1.000
_cell.length_c   1.000
_cell.angle_alpha   90.00
_cell.angle_beta   90.00
_cell.angle_gamma   90.00
#
_symmetry.space_group_name_H-M   'P 1'
#
loop_
_entity.id
_entity.type
_entity.pdbx_description
1 polymer ?
#
loop_
_entity_poly.entity_id
_entity_poly.type
_entity_poly.pdbx_seq_one_letter_code
_entity_poly.pdbx_strand_id
1 'polypeptide(L)'
;MPKVRRRRVRTGAMRSGPINENSVYSRPMHLNASNVGFRWRIQREMIRAGEAARDYLRMIPFLAGFTILVHHEMMSPGVAMAVTSLVRLCQMKFDENYNLFLNLTRLDQQYHDIPFNEEAENRSTAPRLPRQHIRLSTWSDYECRRFTGLQKHQLLRLYTCFDLPSQTSANGRIRVPNGGGQFHNFHPEELFLFLMAKCRLGFTNLDLCDLIFGGHASVWSHGFPWILRYLDDRYETIVGHQGLVRFAGLFHHFYSRIERYCQRHLRYYDINGTMTRINRGLLHLPFLIFGFIDCSVFRTYRPFSSTENQFYIGAQRNRRYQDAQRAVYTGWKKHHGIKIETVMLPNGLSTVYGPVSARVFDTSGVAFMSGIDQFLQVLMQGWNITYYLFGDGVYNTSTLSRESPF
;
A
#
# COMPACT_ATOMS: atom_id res chain seq x y z
N MET A 1 13.16 -13.37 40.10
CA MET A 1 12.74 -12.11 39.47
C MET A 1 12.92 -12.20 37.96
N PRO A 2 11.91 -11.82 37.14
CA PRO A 2 12.08 -11.81 35.70
C PRO A 2 13.19 -10.84 35.30
N LYS A 3 14.14 -11.28 34.47
CA LYS A 3 15.23 -10.42 33.98
C LYS A 3 14.62 -9.23 33.26
N VAL A 4 14.90 -8.02 33.76
CA VAL A 4 14.53 -6.76 33.07
C VAL A 4 15.16 -6.80 31.68
N ARG A 5 14.31 -6.65 30.66
CA ARG A 5 14.75 -6.72 29.26
C ARG A 5 15.70 -5.57 28.97
N ARG A 6 16.90 -5.88 28.46
CA ARG A 6 17.87 -4.86 28.04
C ARG A 6 17.39 -4.23 26.73
N ARG A 7 17.03 -2.95 26.80
CA ARG A 7 16.82 -2.10 25.62
C ARG A 7 18.16 -1.65 25.07
N ARG A 8 18.24 -1.41 23.77
CA ARG A 8 19.40 -0.71 23.22
C ARG A 8 19.38 0.74 23.69
N VAL A 9 20.51 1.20 24.20
CA VAL A 9 20.70 2.60 24.64
C VAL A 9 20.39 3.57 23.51
N ARG A 10 20.81 3.24 22.28
CA ARG A 10 20.68 4.15 21.12
C ARG A 10 19.28 4.23 20.52
N THR A 11 18.58 3.11 20.43
CA THR A 11 17.28 3.03 19.73
C THR A 11 16.10 2.94 20.69
N GLY A 12 16.32 2.58 21.96
CA GLY A 12 15.25 2.25 22.90
C GLY A 12 14.51 0.95 22.57
N ALA A 13 14.80 0.31 21.45
CA ALA A 13 14.14 -0.91 21.02
C ALA A 13 14.58 -2.12 21.86
N MET A 14 13.67 -3.08 22.02
CA MET A 14 14.03 -4.41 22.51
C MET A 14 14.74 -5.18 21.40
N ARG A 15 15.64 -6.07 21.78
CA ARG A 15 16.38 -6.91 20.83
C ARG A 15 15.81 -8.33 20.83
N SER A 16 15.63 -8.90 19.64
CA SER A 16 15.18 -10.29 19.49
C SER A 16 16.21 -11.24 20.11
N GLY A 17 15.74 -12.21 20.89
CA GLY A 17 16.58 -13.20 21.56
C GLY A 17 16.62 -14.53 20.80
N PRO A 18 17.59 -15.43 21.04
CA PRO A 18 17.49 -16.81 20.54
C PRO A 18 16.21 -17.48 21.05
N ILE A 19 15.68 -18.44 20.29
CA ILE A 19 14.58 -19.31 20.75
C ILE A 19 15.08 -20.07 21.99
N ASN A 20 14.41 -19.87 23.12
CA ASN A 20 14.58 -20.70 24.32
C ASN A 20 13.27 -21.43 24.58
N GLU A 21 13.33 -22.76 24.73
CA GLU A 21 12.16 -23.63 24.93
C GLU A 21 11.35 -23.30 26.20
N ASN A 22 11.99 -22.63 27.17
CA ASN A 22 11.38 -22.23 28.45
C ASN A 22 10.98 -20.74 28.51
N SER A 23 10.92 -20.06 27.36
CA SER A 23 10.48 -18.67 27.27
C SER A 23 8.96 -18.60 27.35
N VAL A 24 8.42 -17.95 28.38
CA VAL A 24 6.98 -17.62 28.54
C VAL A 24 6.46 -16.69 27.42
N TYR A 25 7.34 -16.25 26.52
CA TYR A 25 7.00 -15.36 25.42
C TYR A 25 6.57 -16.14 24.19
N SER A 26 5.50 -15.67 23.55
CA SER A 26 5.04 -16.14 22.25
C SER A 26 6.19 -16.11 21.23
N ARG A 27 6.16 -17.08 20.31
CA ARG A 27 7.15 -17.37 19.26
C ARG A 27 7.61 -16.22 18.34
N PRO A 28 6.92 -15.06 18.15
CA PRO A 28 7.34 -14.06 17.15
C PRO A 28 8.67 -13.34 17.42
N MET A 29 9.08 -13.18 18.68
CA MET A 29 10.24 -12.33 19.05
C MET A 29 11.59 -13.07 19.04
N HIS A 30 11.63 -14.32 18.56
CA HIS A 30 12.81 -15.16 18.66
C HIS A 30 13.55 -15.34 17.33
N LEU A 31 14.88 -15.28 17.40
CA LEU A 31 15.79 -15.60 16.31
C LEU A 31 15.90 -17.12 16.19
N ASN A 32 15.61 -17.66 15.00
CA ASN A 32 15.94 -19.05 14.67
C ASN A 32 17.47 -19.24 14.58
N ALA A 33 17.94 -20.49 14.50
CA ALA A 33 19.38 -20.80 14.48
C ALA A 33 20.16 -20.06 13.38
N SER A 34 19.58 -19.96 12.17
CA SER A 34 20.21 -19.21 11.07
C SER A 34 20.34 -17.71 11.37
N ASN A 35 19.32 -17.11 11.99
CA ASN A 35 19.31 -15.70 12.35
C ASN A 35 20.26 -15.41 13.51
N VAL A 36 20.43 -16.36 14.45
CA VAL A 36 21.46 -16.29 15.50
C VAL A 36 22.86 -16.30 14.88
N GLY A 37 23.12 -17.21 13.93
CA GLY A 37 24.39 -17.28 13.22
C GLY A 37 24.66 -16.05 12.35
N PHE A 38 23.64 -15.50 11.69
CA PHE A 38 23.73 -14.24 10.95
C PHE A 38 24.08 -13.06 11.85
N ARG A 39 23.36 -12.92 12.97
CA ARG A 39 23.64 -11.90 13.99
C ARG A 39 25.07 -11.98 14.51
N TRP A 40 25.52 -13.19 14.86
CA TRP A 40 26.88 -13.39 15.34
C TRP A 40 27.92 -12.95 14.31
N ARG A 41 27.71 -13.28 13.03
CA ARG A 41 28.59 -12.81 11.94
C ARG A 41 28.61 -11.29 11.84
N ILE A 42 27.45 -10.63 11.84
CA ILE A 42 27.39 -9.16 11.83
C ILE A 42 28.17 -8.59 13.02
N GLN A 43 27.90 -9.06 14.24
CA GLN A 43 28.54 -8.53 15.44
C GLN A 43 30.06 -8.75 15.45
N ARG A 44 30.54 -9.88 14.92
CA ARG A 44 31.97 -10.15 14.79
C ARG A 44 32.63 -9.19 13.79
N GLU A 45 32.03 -8.97 12.63
CA GLU A 45 32.56 -8.01 11.66
C GLU A 45 32.45 -6.56 12.16
N MET A 46 31.42 -6.23 12.96
CA MET A 46 31.34 -4.93 13.65
C MET A 46 32.52 -4.72 14.60
N ILE A 47 32.86 -5.73 15.41
CA ILE A 47 33.99 -5.63 16.33
C ILE A 47 35.28 -5.40 15.55
N ARG A 48 35.53 -6.20 14.51
CA ARG A 48 36.73 -6.08 13.65
C ARG A 48 36.84 -4.69 13.01
N ALA A 49 35.76 -4.21 12.40
CA ALA A 49 35.74 -2.88 11.78
C ALA A 49 35.94 -1.76 12.82
N GLY A 50 35.31 -1.88 14.00
CA GLY A 50 35.45 -0.92 15.09
C GLY A 50 36.86 -0.88 15.68
N GLU A 51 37.49 -2.04 15.86
CA GLU A 51 38.89 -2.16 16.33
C GLU A 51 39.86 -1.57 15.30
N ALA A 52 39.72 -1.95 14.02
CA ALA A 52 40.56 -1.40 12.95
C ALA A 52 40.43 0.13 12.86
N ALA A 53 39.20 0.67 12.88
CA ALA A 53 38.98 2.11 12.88
C ALA A 53 39.65 2.77 14.10
N ARG A 54 39.48 2.21 15.31
CA ARG A 54 40.13 2.74 16.51
C ARG A 54 41.64 2.75 16.41
N ASP A 55 42.24 1.71 15.83
CA ASP A 55 43.69 1.59 15.71
C ASP A 55 44.25 2.62 14.71
N TYR A 56 43.61 2.80 13.55
CA TYR A 56 43.97 3.88 12.61
C TYR A 56 43.80 5.27 13.24
N LEU A 57 42.72 5.50 14.00
CA LEU A 57 42.50 6.76 14.70
C LEU A 57 43.60 7.06 15.72
N ARG A 58 44.14 6.04 16.39
CA ARG A 58 45.28 6.18 17.32
C ARG A 58 46.60 6.44 16.62
N MET A 59 46.79 5.93 15.40
CA MET A 59 48.01 6.15 14.62
C MET A 59 48.10 7.57 14.04
N ILE A 60 46.97 8.19 13.71
CA ILE A 60 46.94 9.51 13.05
C ILE A 60 47.68 10.59 13.86
N PRO A 61 47.44 10.80 15.16
CA PRO A 61 48.16 11.81 15.95
C PRO A 61 49.67 11.56 16.00
N PHE A 62 50.08 10.29 16.08
CA PHE A 62 51.50 9.92 16.09
C PHE A 62 52.17 10.32 14.77
N LEU A 63 51.57 9.94 13.63
CA LEU A 63 52.09 10.28 12.30
C LEU A 63 52.01 11.79 11.99
N ALA A 64 50.98 12.48 12.50
CA ALA A 64 50.87 13.93 12.41
C ALA A 64 52.00 14.62 13.18
N GLY A 65 52.39 14.11 14.35
CA GLY A 65 53.56 14.58 15.10
C GLY A 65 54.86 14.48 14.29
N PHE A 66 55.07 13.38 13.56
CA PHE A 66 56.20 13.26 12.63
C PHE A 66 56.13 14.27 11.50
N THR A 67 54.94 14.58 11.01
CA THR A 67 54.76 15.58 9.94
C THR A 67 55.19 16.97 10.42
N ILE A 68 54.91 17.31 11.68
CA ILE A 68 55.35 18.57 12.29
C ILE A 68 56.88 18.63 12.42
N LEU A 69 57.51 17.55 12.89
CA LEU A 69 58.99 17.47 13.02
C LEU A 69 59.70 17.60 11.66
N VAL A 70 59.12 16.99 10.63
CA VAL A 70 59.58 17.09 9.25
C VAL A 70 59.47 18.54 8.74
N HIS A 71 58.38 19.25 9.05
CA HIS A 71 58.19 20.64 8.63
C HIS A 71 59.18 21.62 9.28
N HIS A 72 59.76 21.26 10.42
CA HIS A 72 60.84 22.01 11.07
C HIS A 72 62.24 21.68 10.53
N GLU A 73 62.35 21.26 9.25
CA GLU A 73 63.60 20.96 8.54
C GLU A 73 64.48 19.86 9.17
N MET A 74 63.95 19.06 10.10
CA MET A 74 64.73 18.00 10.75
C MET A 74 64.84 16.71 9.90
N MET A 75 64.18 16.65 8.74
CA MET A 75 64.14 15.45 7.89
C MET A 75 64.11 15.79 6.39
N SER A 76 64.54 14.83 5.56
CA SER A 76 64.57 15.01 4.10
C SER A 76 63.16 15.11 3.48
N PRO A 77 63.00 15.82 2.34
CA PRO A 77 61.71 15.94 1.63
C PRO A 77 61.06 14.60 1.26
N GLY A 78 61.85 13.56 0.98
CA GLY A 78 61.34 12.22 0.69
C GLY A 78 60.62 11.60 1.90
N VAL A 79 61.16 11.80 3.11
CA VAL A 79 60.53 11.33 4.36
C VAL A 79 59.24 12.11 4.63
N ALA A 80 59.21 13.41 4.31
CA ALA A 80 58.01 14.24 4.43
C ALA A 80 56.82 13.71 3.63
N MET A 81 57.07 13.39 2.36
CA MET A 81 56.06 12.86 1.47
C MET A 81 55.60 11.48 1.92
N ALA A 82 56.51 10.62 2.40
CA ALA A 82 56.17 9.31 2.92
C ALA A 82 55.26 9.40 4.15
N VAL A 83 55.61 10.24 5.14
CA VAL A 83 54.79 10.45 6.36
C VAL A 83 53.42 11.02 6.00
N THR A 84 53.36 12.04 5.14
CA THR A 84 52.07 12.62 4.69
C THR A 84 51.19 11.58 3.99
N SER A 85 51.80 10.72 3.16
CA SER A 85 51.09 9.65 2.46
C SER A 85 50.55 8.59 3.44
N LEU A 86 51.32 8.25 4.47
CA LEU A 86 50.89 7.33 5.53
C LEU A 86 49.74 7.92 6.36
N VAL A 87 49.78 9.21 6.72
CA VAL A 87 48.67 9.89 7.41
C VAL A 87 47.39 9.80 6.58
N ARG A 88 47.47 10.12 5.27
CA ARG A 88 46.32 10.05 4.37
C ARG A 88 45.78 8.62 4.23
N LEU A 89 46.67 7.64 4.12
CA LEU A 89 46.29 6.23 4.06
C LEU A 89 45.57 5.79 5.35
N CYS A 90 46.11 6.15 6.53
CA CYS A 90 45.47 5.88 7.81
C CYS A 90 44.10 6.55 7.93
N GLN A 91 43.96 7.79 7.48
CA GLN A 91 42.67 8.50 7.45
C GLN A 91 41.65 7.79 6.55
N MET A 92 42.04 7.43 5.32
CA MET A 92 41.18 6.68 4.41
C MET A 92 40.74 5.34 5.01
N LYS A 93 41.66 4.62 5.66
CA LYS A 93 41.36 3.34 6.31
C LYS A 93 40.50 3.48 7.56
N PHE A 94 40.66 4.56 8.31
CA PHE A 94 39.74 4.93 9.39
C PHE A 94 38.33 5.14 8.84
N ASP A 95 38.17 5.99 7.83
CA ASP A 95 36.86 6.33 7.25
C ASP A 95 36.17 5.10 6.65
N GLU A 96 36.91 4.24 5.95
CA GLU A 96 36.42 2.98 5.39
C GLU A 96 35.87 2.05 6.50
N ASN A 97 36.67 1.77 7.53
CA ASN A 97 36.29 0.87 8.62
C ASN A 97 35.19 1.46 9.51
N TYR A 98 35.19 2.77 9.74
CA TYR A 98 34.14 3.45 10.49
C TYR A 98 32.80 3.41 9.76
N ASN A 99 32.79 3.66 8.45
CA ASN A 99 31.59 3.54 7.63
C ASN A 99 31.07 2.10 7.59
N LEU A 100 31.96 1.11 7.47
CA LEU A 100 31.60 -0.31 7.56
C LEU A 100 30.95 -0.63 8.91
N PHE A 101 31.54 -0.19 10.02
CA PHE A 101 30.99 -0.35 11.36
C PHE A 101 29.59 0.26 11.50
N LEU A 102 29.37 1.47 10.97
CA LEU A 102 28.07 2.13 10.99
C LEU A 102 27.03 1.37 10.16
N ASN A 103 27.39 0.89 8.97
CA ASN A 103 26.51 0.11 8.12
C ASN A 103 26.14 -1.22 8.77
N LEU A 104 27.10 -1.93 9.34
CA LEU A 104 26.83 -3.17 10.07
C LEU A 104 25.97 -2.92 11.32
N THR A 105 26.15 -1.79 12.01
CA THR A 105 25.29 -1.38 13.12
C THR A 105 23.85 -1.16 12.67
N ARG A 106 23.63 -0.54 11.50
CA ARG A 106 22.30 -0.33 10.92
C ARG A 106 21.65 -1.66 10.53
N LEU A 107 22.41 -2.57 9.92
CA LEU A 107 21.92 -3.92 9.60
C LEU A 107 21.56 -4.68 10.88
N ASP A 108 22.40 -4.65 11.92
CA ASP A 108 22.11 -5.28 13.20
C ASP A 108 20.84 -4.73 13.87
N GLN A 109 20.56 -3.43 13.70
CA GLN A 109 19.31 -2.82 14.16
C GLN A 109 18.12 -3.28 13.31
N GLN A 110 18.23 -3.15 11.99
CA GLN A 110 17.17 -3.49 11.05
C GLN A 110 16.70 -4.94 11.17
N TYR A 111 17.62 -5.88 11.38
CA TYR A 111 17.31 -7.31 11.40
C TYR A 111 17.08 -7.90 12.80
N HIS A 112 17.48 -7.22 13.87
CA HIS A 112 17.44 -7.80 15.22
C HIS A 112 16.78 -6.91 16.28
N ASP A 113 16.39 -5.69 15.97
CA ASP A 113 15.54 -4.90 16.85
C ASP A 113 14.08 -5.26 16.61
N ILE A 114 13.32 -5.40 17.69
CA ILE A 114 11.87 -5.63 17.65
C ILE A 114 11.23 -4.26 17.40
N PRO A 115 10.46 -4.08 16.31
CA PRO A 115 9.72 -2.86 16.05
C PRO A 115 8.80 -2.48 17.22
N PHE A 116 8.66 -1.20 17.53
CA PHE A 116 7.88 -0.75 18.68
C PHE A 116 6.40 -1.13 18.62
N ASN A 117 5.82 -1.21 17.41
CA ASN A 117 4.47 -1.72 17.19
C ASN A 117 4.39 -3.21 17.54
N GLU A 118 5.35 -4.02 17.08
CA GLU A 118 5.40 -5.45 17.44
C GLU A 118 5.64 -5.66 18.94
N GLU A 119 6.44 -4.79 19.58
CA GLU A 119 6.60 -4.77 21.03
C GLU A 119 5.27 -4.43 21.74
N ALA A 120 4.57 -3.37 21.31
CA ALA A 120 3.32 -2.94 21.91
C ALA A 120 2.23 -4.01 21.76
N GLU A 121 2.14 -4.64 20.58
CA GLU A 121 1.22 -5.74 20.32
C GLU A 121 1.56 -7.00 21.13
N ASN A 122 2.81 -7.21 21.57
CA ASN A 122 3.21 -8.36 22.40
C ASN A 122 3.05 -8.10 23.91
N ARG A 123 2.73 -6.85 24.32
CA ARG A 123 2.40 -6.53 25.71
C ARG A 123 0.94 -6.78 26.05
N SER A 124 0.07 -7.07 25.06
CA SER A 124 -1.29 -7.51 25.36
C SER A 124 -1.22 -8.87 26.06
N THR A 125 -1.73 -8.94 27.27
CA THR A 125 -1.75 -10.14 28.13
C THR A 125 -2.71 -11.22 27.66
N ALA A 126 -3.48 -10.95 26.59
CA ALA A 126 -4.37 -11.94 25.99
C ALA A 126 -3.54 -12.92 25.12
N PRO A 127 -3.66 -14.24 25.33
CA PRO A 127 -3.04 -15.21 24.45
C PRO A 127 -3.58 -15.03 23.03
N ARG A 128 -2.70 -14.66 22.09
CA ARG A 128 -3.08 -14.51 20.68
C ARG A 128 -3.58 -15.83 20.13
N LEU A 129 -4.61 -15.75 19.30
CA LEU A 129 -5.10 -16.90 18.56
C LEU A 129 -3.95 -17.41 17.65
N PRO A 130 -3.54 -18.69 17.75
CA PRO A 130 -2.58 -19.25 16.81
C PRO A 130 -3.15 -19.18 15.40
N ARG A 131 -2.27 -19.14 14.38
CA ARG A 131 -2.72 -19.08 12.99
C ARG A 131 -3.62 -20.28 12.68
N GLN A 132 -4.84 -19.97 12.23
CA GLN A 132 -5.90 -20.97 12.07
C GLN A 132 -5.82 -21.74 10.74
N HIS A 133 -5.04 -21.28 9.77
CA HIS A 133 -4.90 -21.93 8.47
C HIS A 133 -6.24 -22.21 7.77
N ILE A 134 -7.13 -21.22 7.83
CA ILE A 134 -8.51 -21.32 7.33
C ILE A 134 -8.54 -21.68 5.84
N ARG A 135 -9.50 -22.54 5.50
CA ARG A 135 -9.84 -22.98 4.14
C ARG A 135 -11.33 -22.80 3.89
N LEU A 136 -11.72 -22.82 2.62
CA LEU A 136 -13.15 -22.86 2.26
C LEU A 136 -13.83 -24.10 2.85
N SER A 137 -13.10 -25.22 2.94
CA SER A 137 -13.61 -26.44 3.57
C SER A 137 -13.83 -26.30 5.07
N THR A 138 -13.03 -25.50 5.78
CA THR A 138 -13.12 -25.34 7.24
C THR A 138 -14.25 -24.43 7.69
N TRP A 139 -14.72 -23.51 6.85
CA TRP A 139 -15.88 -22.67 7.16
C TRP A 139 -17.20 -23.33 6.79
N SER A 140 -18.15 -23.26 7.72
CA SER A 140 -19.56 -23.52 7.48
C SER A 140 -20.18 -22.47 6.56
N ASP A 141 -21.35 -22.76 5.98
CA ASP A 141 -22.10 -21.77 5.20
C ASP A 141 -22.48 -20.53 6.02
N TYR A 142 -22.77 -20.73 7.31
CA TYR A 142 -23.03 -19.64 8.24
C TYR A 142 -21.82 -18.72 8.38
N GLU A 143 -20.62 -19.27 8.61
CA GLU A 143 -19.38 -18.49 8.72
C GLU A 143 -19.03 -17.79 7.41
N CYS A 144 -19.19 -18.48 6.27
CA CYS A 144 -19.00 -17.88 4.95
C CYS A 144 -19.88 -16.63 4.80
N ARG A 145 -21.19 -16.77 5.08
CA ARG A 145 -22.14 -15.66 4.97
C ARG A 145 -21.88 -14.55 5.99
N ARG A 146 -21.55 -14.92 7.23
CA ARG A 146 -21.26 -13.98 8.31
C ARG A 146 -20.03 -13.13 8.03
N PHE A 147 -18.93 -13.77 7.62
CA PHE A 147 -17.65 -13.08 7.48
C PHE A 147 -17.46 -12.45 6.10
N THR A 148 -18.07 -12.98 5.04
CA THR A 148 -17.87 -12.46 3.66
C THR A 148 -19.12 -11.85 3.04
N GLY A 149 -20.31 -12.11 3.60
CA GLY A 149 -21.59 -11.76 2.99
C GLY A 149 -22.05 -12.73 1.90
N LEU A 150 -21.25 -13.74 1.55
CA LEU A 150 -21.47 -14.66 0.44
C LEU A 150 -21.66 -16.11 0.93
N GLN A 151 -22.44 -16.87 0.18
CA GLN A 151 -22.58 -18.32 0.41
C GLN A 151 -21.33 -19.07 -0.07
N LYS A 152 -21.08 -20.27 0.47
CA LYS A 152 -19.88 -21.07 0.16
C LYS A 152 -19.73 -21.35 -1.34
N HIS A 153 -20.82 -21.67 -2.03
CA HIS A 153 -20.79 -21.92 -3.47
C HIS A 153 -20.41 -20.67 -4.29
N GLN A 154 -20.79 -19.47 -3.83
CA GLN A 154 -20.41 -18.21 -4.46
C GLN A 154 -18.93 -17.91 -4.25
N LEU A 155 -18.43 -18.17 -3.03
CA LEU A 155 -17.00 -18.07 -2.72
C LEU A 155 -16.16 -19.03 -3.55
N LEU A 156 -16.61 -20.27 -3.74
CA LEU A 156 -15.93 -21.24 -4.61
C LEU A 156 -15.85 -20.73 -6.05
N ARG A 157 -16.95 -20.19 -6.60
CA ARG A 157 -16.95 -19.60 -7.95
C ARG A 157 -15.97 -18.44 -8.06
N LEU A 158 -15.98 -17.52 -7.10
CA LEU A 158 -15.05 -16.38 -7.09
C LEU A 158 -13.60 -16.82 -6.95
N TYR A 159 -13.32 -17.78 -6.06
CA TYR A 159 -11.99 -18.33 -5.86
C TYR A 159 -11.44 -18.96 -7.15
N THR A 160 -12.27 -19.71 -7.88
CA THR A 160 -11.92 -20.25 -9.19
C THR A 160 -11.63 -19.13 -10.20
N CYS A 161 -12.48 -18.09 -10.27
CA CYS A 161 -12.25 -16.97 -11.17
C CYS A 161 -10.93 -16.24 -10.87
N PHE A 162 -10.63 -16.03 -9.58
CA PHE A 162 -9.43 -15.34 -9.11
C PHE A 162 -8.16 -16.14 -9.39
N ASP A 163 -8.27 -17.47 -9.53
CA ASP A 163 -7.18 -18.33 -10.01
C ASP A 163 -5.87 -18.13 -9.21
N LEU A 164 -6.01 -17.95 -7.90
CA LEU A 164 -4.89 -17.87 -6.96
C LEU A 164 -4.01 -19.14 -6.95
N PRO A 165 -4.53 -20.35 -7.19
CA PRO A 165 -3.69 -21.54 -7.34
C PRO A 165 -2.59 -21.40 -8.40
N SER A 166 -2.85 -20.70 -9.52
CA SER A 166 -1.83 -20.46 -10.56
C SER A 166 -0.61 -19.66 -10.07
N GLN A 167 -0.76 -18.93 -8.95
CA GLN A 167 0.28 -18.09 -8.37
C GLN A 167 1.09 -18.83 -7.27
N THR A 168 0.84 -20.12 -7.07
CA THR A 168 1.54 -20.90 -6.06
C THR A 168 2.92 -21.37 -6.55
N SER A 169 3.89 -21.39 -5.63
CA SER A 169 5.18 -22.03 -5.87
C SER A 169 5.07 -23.56 -5.70
N ALA A 170 6.15 -24.31 -5.94
CA ALA A 170 6.17 -25.78 -5.88
C ALA A 170 5.65 -26.39 -4.57
N ASN A 171 5.61 -25.62 -3.47
CA ASN A 171 5.07 -26.06 -2.18
C ASN A 171 3.55 -25.79 -2.03
N GLY A 172 2.84 -25.38 -3.08
CA GLY A 172 1.42 -25.05 -3.06
C GLY A 172 1.08 -23.74 -2.33
N ARG A 173 2.06 -22.87 -2.07
CA ARG A 173 1.90 -21.60 -1.36
C ARG A 173 2.31 -20.41 -2.21
N ILE A 174 1.61 -19.30 -2.01
CA ILE A 174 1.94 -18.00 -2.58
C ILE A 174 3.05 -17.38 -1.75
N ARG A 175 4.14 -16.98 -2.42
CA ARG A 175 5.29 -16.31 -1.81
C ARG A 175 5.13 -14.80 -1.90
N VAL A 176 4.87 -14.16 -0.77
CA VAL A 176 4.69 -12.71 -0.69
C VAL A 176 5.96 -12.06 -0.14
N PRO A 177 6.63 -11.15 -0.89
CA PRO A 177 7.83 -10.47 -0.42
C PRO A 177 7.58 -9.63 0.83
N ASN A 178 8.49 -9.67 1.80
CA ASN A 178 8.41 -8.86 3.03
C ASN A 178 9.36 -7.65 3.06
N GLY A 179 10.00 -7.32 1.93
CA GLY A 179 10.93 -6.21 1.80
C GLY A 179 12.35 -6.47 2.34
N GLY A 180 12.57 -7.53 3.13
CA GLY A 180 13.87 -7.90 3.68
C GLY A 180 14.63 -8.96 2.87
N GLY A 181 14.24 -9.20 1.60
CA GLY A 181 14.73 -10.31 0.79
C GLY A 181 14.15 -11.68 1.20
N GLN A 182 13.20 -11.70 2.13
CA GLN A 182 12.47 -12.89 2.56
C GLN A 182 11.02 -12.87 2.07
N PHE A 183 10.33 -14.00 2.25
CA PHE A 183 8.96 -14.20 1.80
C PHE A 183 8.09 -14.75 2.92
N HIS A 184 6.87 -14.25 3.00
CA HIS A 184 5.79 -14.89 3.74
C HIS A 184 5.08 -15.90 2.84
N ASN A 185 4.73 -17.06 3.40
CA ASN A 185 4.06 -18.12 2.65
C ASN A 185 2.57 -18.18 3.04
N PHE A 186 1.71 -17.84 2.10
CA PHE A 186 0.26 -17.92 2.26
C PHE A 186 -0.31 -19.11 1.53
N HIS A 187 -1.28 -19.76 2.14
CA HIS A 187 -2.14 -20.64 1.36
C HIS A 187 -3.11 -19.76 0.54
N PRO A 188 -3.34 -20.08 -0.75
CA PRO A 188 -4.17 -19.24 -1.62
C PRO A 188 -5.59 -19.03 -1.08
N GLU A 189 -6.27 -20.09 -0.61
CA GLU A 189 -7.61 -19.95 0.00
C GLU A 189 -7.63 -19.08 1.27
N GLU A 190 -6.60 -19.18 2.10
CA GLU A 190 -6.53 -18.42 3.35
C GLU A 190 -6.37 -16.92 3.04
N LEU A 191 -5.57 -16.60 2.03
CA LEU A 191 -5.38 -15.24 1.55
C LEU A 191 -6.65 -14.66 0.89
N PHE A 192 -7.33 -15.49 0.09
CA PHE A 192 -8.63 -15.15 -0.49
C PHE A 192 -9.68 -14.84 0.58
N LEU A 193 -9.85 -15.74 1.55
CA LEU A 193 -10.83 -15.55 2.62
C LEU A 193 -10.51 -14.34 3.49
N PHE A 194 -9.23 -14.04 3.71
CA PHE A 194 -8.81 -12.82 4.41
C PHE A 194 -9.22 -11.56 3.65
N LEU A 195 -8.98 -11.50 2.34
CA LEU A 195 -9.44 -10.41 1.47
C LEU A 195 -10.95 -10.23 1.58
N MET A 196 -11.72 -11.31 1.38
CA MET A 196 -13.18 -11.25 1.40
C MET A 196 -13.73 -10.81 2.77
N ALA A 197 -13.18 -11.33 3.86
CA ALA A 197 -13.56 -10.95 5.21
C ALA A 197 -13.24 -9.48 5.50
N LYS A 198 -12.06 -9.01 5.07
CA LYS A 198 -11.64 -7.62 5.26
C LYS A 198 -12.54 -6.65 4.49
N CYS A 199 -12.87 -6.95 3.23
CA CYS A 199 -13.79 -6.15 2.43
C CYS A 199 -15.19 -6.08 3.06
N ARG A 200 -15.69 -7.20 3.63
CA ARG A 200 -17.02 -7.24 4.23
C ARG A 200 -17.12 -6.54 5.59
N LEU A 201 -16.12 -6.75 6.45
CA LEU A 201 -16.17 -6.33 7.86
C LEU A 201 -15.57 -4.93 8.08
N GLY A 202 -14.69 -4.47 7.19
CA GLY A 202 -13.97 -3.21 7.35
C GLY A 202 -12.95 -3.22 8.50
N PHE A 203 -12.61 -4.40 9.03
CA PHE A 203 -11.75 -4.57 10.18
C PHE A 203 -10.27 -4.32 9.88
N THR A 204 -9.52 -3.92 10.92
CA THR A 204 -8.07 -3.83 10.82
C THR A 204 -7.46 -5.23 10.70
N ASN A 205 -6.18 -5.31 10.30
CA ASN A 205 -5.51 -6.61 10.25
C ASN A 205 -5.40 -7.25 11.63
N LEU A 206 -5.25 -6.43 12.68
CA LEU A 206 -5.19 -6.90 14.06
C LEU A 206 -6.53 -7.53 14.47
N ASP A 207 -7.64 -6.82 14.27
CA ASP A 207 -8.97 -7.31 14.63
C ASP A 207 -9.30 -8.63 13.89
N LEU A 208 -8.94 -8.74 12.61
CA LEU A 208 -9.13 -9.98 11.85
C LEU A 208 -8.27 -11.15 12.37
N CYS A 209 -7.04 -10.87 12.82
CA CYS A 209 -6.19 -11.89 13.42
C CYS A 209 -6.74 -12.34 14.77
N ASP A 210 -7.13 -11.38 15.63
CA ASP A 210 -7.58 -11.67 16.99
C ASP A 210 -8.92 -12.42 17.00
N LEU A 211 -9.79 -12.17 16.01
CA LEU A 211 -11.13 -12.76 15.96
C LEU A 211 -11.25 -14.01 15.08
N ILE A 212 -10.49 -14.11 13.99
CA ILE A 212 -10.76 -15.08 12.93
C ILE A 212 -9.50 -15.86 12.53
N PHE A 213 -8.49 -15.18 12.00
CA PHE A 213 -7.39 -15.84 11.27
C PHE A 213 -6.22 -16.27 12.16
N GLY A 214 -6.04 -15.64 13.31
CA GLY A 214 -4.88 -15.80 14.17
C GLY A 214 -3.57 -15.35 13.53
N GLY A 215 -2.48 -15.62 14.24
CA GLY A 215 -1.12 -15.28 13.79
C GLY A 215 -0.77 -13.81 14.02
N HIS A 216 0.13 -13.27 13.18
CA HIS A 216 0.68 -11.92 13.35
C HIS A 216 0.12 -10.96 12.31
N ALA A 217 -0.44 -9.83 12.73
CA ALA A 217 -1.05 -8.82 11.84
C ALA A 217 -0.07 -8.27 10.79
N SER A 218 1.23 -8.16 11.14
CA SER A 218 2.28 -7.75 10.21
C SER A 218 2.46 -8.69 9.01
N VAL A 219 2.24 -10.00 9.18
CA VAL A 219 2.31 -10.93 8.04
C VAL A 219 1.22 -10.57 7.03
N TRP A 220 0.01 -10.29 7.53
CA TRP A 220 -1.13 -9.90 6.73
C TRP A 220 -1.03 -8.50 6.12
N SER A 221 -0.22 -7.59 6.69
CA SER A 221 0.05 -6.29 6.06
C SER A 221 0.85 -6.40 4.77
N HIS A 222 1.50 -7.54 4.51
CA HIS A 222 2.12 -7.85 3.21
C HIS A 222 1.16 -8.64 2.31
N GLY A 223 0.46 -9.64 2.86
CA GLY A 223 -0.45 -10.49 2.08
C GLY A 223 -1.61 -9.72 1.45
N PHE A 224 -2.27 -8.85 2.21
CA PHE A 224 -3.46 -8.14 1.73
C PHE A 224 -3.16 -7.17 0.56
N PRO A 225 -2.13 -6.30 0.61
CA PRO A 225 -1.76 -5.50 -0.55
C PRO A 225 -1.32 -6.34 -1.76
N TRP A 226 -0.66 -7.48 -1.52
CA TRP A 226 -0.24 -8.36 -2.60
C TRP A 226 -1.43 -8.90 -3.40
N ILE A 227 -2.47 -9.41 -2.72
CA ILE A 227 -3.65 -9.95 -3.43
C ILE A 227 -4.45 -8.84 -4.13
N LEU A 228 -4.51 -7.64 -3.55
CA LEU A 228 -5.14 -6.50 -4.20
C LEU A 228 -4.45 -6.15 -5.52
N ARG A 229 -3.11 -6.05 -5.53
CA ARG A 229 -2.34 -5.78 -6.76
C ARG A 229 -2.51 -6.89 -7.79
N TYR A 230 -2.45 -8.15 -7.35
CA TYR A 230 -2.68 -9.28 -8.26
C TYR A 230 -4.05 -9.20 -8.94
N LEU A 231 -5.11 -8.86 -8.20
CA LEU A 231 -6.45 -8.74 -8.78
C LEU A 231 -6.59 -7.50 -9.67
N ASP A 232 -5.96 -6.40 -9.28
CA ASP A 232 -5.91 -5.18 -10.08
C ASP A 232 -5.25 -5.45 -11.44
N ASP A 233 -4.05 -6.03 -11.45
CA ASP A 233 -3.31 -6.39 -12.66
C ASP A 233 -4.10 -7.41 -13.52
N ARG A 234 -4.67 -8.45 -12.89
CA ARG A 234 -5.39 -9.51 -13.61
C ARG A 234 -6.69 -9.00 -14.25
N TYR A 235 -7.36 -8.06 -13.61
CA TYR A 235 -8.68 -7.58 -14.03
C TYR A 235 -8.68 -6.12 -14.48
N GLU A 236 -7.52 -5.53 -14.76
CA GLU A 236 -7.36 -4.15 -15.21
C GLU A 236 -8.32 -3.83 -16.37
N THR A 237 -8.38 -4.72 -17.37
CA THR A 237 -9.25 -4.56 -18.56
C THR A 237 -10.75 -4.76 -18.29
N ILE A 238 -11.12 -5.24 -17.10
CA ILE A 238 -12.51 -5.46 -16.68
C ILE A 238 -12.97 -4.33 -15.75
N VAL A 239 -12.12 -3.98 -14.77
CA VAL A 239 -12.42 -2.98 -13.75
C VAL A 239 -12.21 -1.57 -14.30
N GLY A 240 -11.23 -1.38 -15.18
CA GLY A 240 -11.00 -0.13 -15.90
C GLY A 240 -12.12 0.21 -16.90
N HIS A 241 -12.14 1.45 -17.41
CA HIS A 241 -13.13 1.88 -18.41
C HIS A 241 -13.14 1.03 -19.69
N GLN A 242 -12.04 0.35 -20.03
CA GLN A 242 -12.01 -0.64 -21.11
C GLN A 242 -13.07 -1.74 -20.93
N GLY A 243 -13.46 -2.04 -19.69
CA GLY A 243 -14.53 -2.98 -19.36
C GLY A 243 -15.88 -2.64 -19.98
N LEU A 244 -16.12 -1.37 -20.34
CA LEU A 244 -17.35 -0.93 -21.03
C LEU A 244 -17.55 -1.61 -22.40
N VAL A 245 -16.48 -2.05 -23.07
CA VAL A 245 -16.56 -2.81 -24.33
C VAL A 245 -17.49 -4.03 -24.19
N ARG A 246 -17.47 -4.68 -23.02
CA ARG A 246 -18.28 -5.87 -22.72
C ARG A 246 -19.77 -5.57 -22.68
N PHE A 247 -20.14 -4.31 -22.48
CA PHE A 247 -21.51 -3.85 -22.35
C PHE A 247 -21.97 -2.98 -23.52
N ALA A 248 -21.12 -2.71 -24.51
CA ALA A 248 -21.42 -1.85 -25.65
C ALA A 248 -22.74 -2.27 -26.34
N GLY A 249 -22.91 -3.56 -26.63
CA GLY A 249 -24.15 -4.09 -27.22
C GLY A 249 -25.41 -3.91 -26.36
N LEU A 250 -25.28 -3.57 -25.07
CA LEU A 250 -26.37 -3.36 -24.13
C LEU A 250 -26.72 -1.88 -23.90
N PHE A 251 -26.03 -0.93 -24.55
CA PHE A 251 -26.28 0.50 -24.31
C PHE A 251 -27.73 0.92 -24.56
N HIS A 252 -28.34 0.44 -25.64
CA HIS A 252 -29.76 0.64 -25.93
C HIS A 252 -30.67 0.14 -24.80
N HIS A 253 -30.37 -1.05 -24.27
CA HIS A 253 -31.12 -1.66 -23.17
C HIS A 253 -30.96 -0.83 -21.89
N PHE A 254 -29.74 -0.36 -21.61
CA PHE A 254 -29.46 0.52 -20.49
C PHE A 254 -30.25 1.83 -20.57
N TYR A 255 -30.25 2.48 -21.73
CA TYR A 255 -31.09 3.65 -21.97
C TYR A 255 -32.57 3.36 -21.68
N SER A 256 -33.14 2.28 -22.25
CA SER A 256 -34.54 1.92 -21.99
C SER A 256 -34.85 1.65 -20.52
N ARG A 257 -33.89 1.10 -19.76
CA ARG A 257 -34.04 0.87 -18.31
C ARG A 257 -34.04 2.19 -17.54
N ILE A 258 -33.18 3.14 -17.90
CA ILE A 258 -33.14 4.47 -17.29
C ILE A 258 -34.41 5.24 -17.62
N GLU A 259 -34.81 5.27 -18.90
CA GLU A 259 -36.05 5.88 -19.38
C GLU A 259 -37.26 5.39 -18.59
N ARG A 260 -37.45 4.07 -18.48
CA ARG A 260 -38.55 3.47 -17.72
C ARG A 260 -38.50 3.86 -16.23
N TYR A 261 -37.31 3.95 -15.65
CA TYR A 261 -37.17 4.39 -14.26
C TYR A 261 -37.57 5.86 -14.09
N CYS A 262 -37.18 6.73 -15.03
CA CYS A 262 -37.55 8.15 -15.02
C CYS A 262 -39.04 8.38 -15.31
N GLN A 263 -39.72 7.44 -15.97
CA GLN A 263 -41.17 7.45 -16.20
C GLN A 263 -42.00 6.97 -14.99
N ARG A 264 -41.37 6.59 -13.88
CA ARG A 264 -42.12 6.23 -12.68
C ARG A 264 -42.85 7.45 -12.13
N HIS A 265 -44.05 7.25 -11.58
CA HIS A 265 -44.81 8.32 -10.95
C HIS A 265 -44.08 8.83 -9.70
N LEU A 266 -43.41 9.98 -9.84
CA LEU A 266 -42.84 10.72 -8.72
C LEU A 266 -43.78 11.85 -8.32
N ARG A 267 -43.97 12.02 -7.01
CA ARG A 267 -44.69 13.16 -6.44
C ARG A 267 -43.65 14.21 -6.08
N TYR A 268 -43.70 15.34 -6.78
CA TYR A 268 -42.91 16.52 -6.44
C TYR A 268 -43.81 17.55 -5.81
N TYR A 269 -43.35 18.15 -4.72
CA TYR A 269 -43.98 19.31 -4.12
C TYR A 269 -43.14 20.51 -4.54
N ASP A 270 -43.77 21.51 -5.17
CA ASP A 270 -43.10 22.77 -5.45
C ASP A 270 -42.91 23.60 -4.17
N ILE A 271 -42.29 24.78 -4.31
CA ILE A 271 -42.06 25.72 -3.20
C ILE A 271 -43.35 26.20 -2.52
N ASN A 272 -44.49 26.07 -3.20
CA ASN A 272 -45.81 26.45 -2.71
C ASN A 272 -46.58 25.23 -2.15
N GLY A 273 -45.96 24.04 -2.09
CA GLY A 273 -46.59 22.81 -1.63
C GLY A 273 -47.54 22.16 -2.63
N THR A 274 -47.59 22.62 -3.88
CA THR A 274 -48.43 22.03 -4.92
C THR A 274 -47.80 20.74 -5.42
N MET A 275 -48.55 19.63 -5.31
CA MET A 275 -48.12 18.34 -5.81
C MET A 275 -48.23 18.30 -7.34
N THR A 276 -47.10 18.24 -8.03
CA THR A 276 -47.04 17.98 -9.46
C THR A 276 -46.65 16.52 -9.71
N ARG A 277 -47.36 15.88 -10.65
CA ARG A 277 -46.99 14.56 -11.18
C ARG A 277 -46.22 14.78 -12.46
N ILE A 278 -44.91 14.54 -12.42
CA ILE A 278 -44.06 14.59 -13.61
C ILE A 278 -43.83 13.15 -14.06
N ASN A 279 -44.24 12.83 -15.28
CA ASN A 279 -43.95 11.57 -15.96
C ASN A 279 -43.57 11.86 -17.41
N ARG A 280 -42.45 12.56 -17.61
CA ARG A 280 -41.95 12.91 -18.95
C ARG A 280 -40.79 12.04 -19.42
N GLY A 281 -40.30 11.12 -18.57
CA GLY A 281 -39.14 10.30 -18.89
C GLY A 281 -37.91 11.14 -19.24
N LEU A 282 -37.08 10.68 -20.17
CA LEU A 282 -35.89 11.40 -20.66
C LEU A 282 -36.15 12.19 -21.95
N LEU A 283 -37.40 12.30 -22.40
CA LEU A 283 -37.77 12.98 -23.67
C LEU A 283 -37.29 14.45 -23.77
N HIS A 284 -36.93 15.06 -22.66
CA HIS A 284 -36.45 16.44 -22.58
C HIS A 284 -34.92 16.56 -22.71
N LEU A 285 -34.18 15.44 -22.69
CA LEU A 285 -32.74 15.43 -22.90
C LEU A 285 -32.44 15.35 -24.41
N PRO A 286 -31.56 16.20 -24.95
CA PRO A 286 -31.17 16.15 -26.36
C PRO A 286 -30.22 14.98 -26.69
N PHE A 287 -29.97 14.08 -25.75
CA PHE A 287 -29.01 12.99 -25.86
C PHE A 287 -29.47 11.73 -25.12
N LEU A 288 -28.97 10.57 -25.54
CA LEU A 288 -29.37 9.26 -25.01
C LEU A 288 -28.34 8.76 -24.00
N ILE A 289 -28.74 8.63 -22.73
CA ILE A 289 -27.82 8.21 -21.65
C ILE A 289 -27.83 6.70 -21.45
N PHE A 290 -26.67 6.07 -21.26
CA PHE A 290 -26.56 4.62 -20.98
C PHE A 290 -25.99 4.31 -19.59
N GLY A 291 -25.45 5.30 -18.89
CA GLY A 291 -24.83 5.12 -17.59
C GLY A 291 -24.58 6.47 -16.92
N PHE A 292 -24.17 6.38 -15.67
CA PHE A 292 -23.87 7.54 -14.84
C PHE A 292 -22.38 7.58 -14.53
N ILE A 293 -21.78 8.77 -14.53
CA ILE A 293 -20.37 8.95 -14.21
C ILE A 293 -20.23 9.94 -13.06
N ASP A 294 -19.42 9.58 -12.07
CA ASP A 294 -19.16 10.43 -10.91
C ASP A 294 -17.73 10.23 -10.40
N CYS A 295 -17.19 11.26 -9.77
CA CYS A 295 -15.89 11.24 -9.13
C CYS A 295 -16.03 11.27 -7.60
N SER A 296 -15.68 10.16 -6.96
CA SER A 296 -15.70 10.04 -5.51
C SER A 296 -14.34 10.39 -4.89
N VAL A 297 -14.33 11.24 -3.87
CA VAL A 297 -13.13 11.58 -3.10
C VAL A 297 -13.04 10.75 -1.82
N PHE A 298 -11.95 10.00 -1.69
CA PHE A 298 -11.62 9.21 -0.51
C PHE A 298 -10.53 9.89 0.29
N ARG A 299 -10.85 10.18 1.56
CA ARG A 299 -9.90 10.80 2.49
C ARG A 299 -8.74 9.84 2.79
N THR A 300 -7.52 10.36 2.70
CA THR A 300 -6.32 9.66 3.14
C THR A 300 -5.79 10.25 4.44
N TYR A 301 -4.85 9.54 5.07
CA TYR A 301 -4.01 10.13 6.10
C TYR A 301 -3.16 11.27 5.52
N ARG A 302 -2.58 12.12 6.40
CA ARG A 302 -1.70 13.21 5.98
C ARG A 302 -0.38 12.62 5.50
N PRO A 303 -0.08 12.66 4.20
CA PRO A 303 1.15 12.05 3.69
C PRO A 303 2.37 12.76 4.28
N PHE A 304 3.44 12.00 4.49
CA PHE A 304 4.76 12.52 4.89
C PHE A 304 4.75 13.33 6.21
N SER A 305 3.79 13.04 7.11
CA SER A 305 3.68 13.73 8.40
C SER A 305 4.79 13.39 9.40
N SER A 306 5.59 12.34 9.16
CA SER A 306 6.72 11.93 10.00
C SER A 306 7.98 11.71 9.16
N THR A 307 9.17 11.78 9.78
CA THR A 307 10.43 11.38 9.13
C THR A 307 10.50 9.86 8.98
N GLU A 308 11.31 9.38 8.02
CA GLU A 308 11.41 7.96 7.62
C GLU A 308 11.63 6.98 8.79
N ASN A 309 12.13 7.45 9.94
CA ASN A 309 12.50 6.62 11.08
C ASN A 309 11.92 7.09 12.42
N GLN A 310 10.92 7.99 12.44
CA GLN A 310 10.31 8.47 13.70
C GLN A 310 8.79 8.55 13.58
N PHE A 311 8.09 7.73 14.38
CA PHE A 311 6.64 7.59 14.37
C PHE A 311 6.02 7.94 15.73
N TYR A 312 6.39 9.06 16.33
CA TYR A 312 5.85 9.53 17.61
C TYR A 312 5.23 10.93 17.50
N ILE A 313 4.34 11.27 18.44
CA ILE A 313 3.69 12.58 18.50
C ILE A 313 4.76 13.66 18.76
N GLY A 314 4.85 14.65 17.87
CA GLY A 314 5.89 15.69 17.92
C GLY A 314 7.16 15.38 17.12
N ALA A 315 7.23 14.24 16.44
CA ALA A 315 8.32 13.95 15.50
C ALA A 315 8.42 15.02 14.41
N GLN A 316 9.64 15.30 13.96
CA GLN A 316 9.87 16.25 12.88
C GLN A 316 9.17 15.79 11.61
N ARG A 317 8.64 16.73 10.82
CA ARG A 317 8.03 16.42 9.52
C ARG A 317 9.11 16.07 8.50
N ASN A 318 8.76 15.23 7.53
CA ASN A 318 9.65 14.95 6.40
C ASN A 318 9.95 16.25 5.64
N ARG A 319 11.18 16.44 5.11
CA ARG A 319 11.56 17.65 4.36
C ARG A 319 10.60 17.98 3.21
N ARG A 320 10.00 16.96 2.57
CA ARG A 320 9.04 17.12 1.46
C ARG A 320 7.58 17.08 1.89
N TYR A 321 7.28 17.25 3.19
CA TYR A 321 5.91 17.14 3.68
C TYR A 321 4.96 18.13 3.00
N GLN A 322 5.43 19.36 2.71
CA GLN A 322 4.62 20.39 2.08
C GLN A 322 4.22 19.97 0.66
N ASP A 323 5.18 19.51 -0.14
CA ASP A 323 4.93 19.05 -1.52
C ASP A 323 3.95 17.88 -1.54
N ALA A 324 4.23 16.85 -0.73
CA ALA A 324 3.40 15.65 -0.66
C ALA A 324 1.98 15.94 -0.18
N GLN A 325 1.81 16.82 0.82
CA GLN A 325 0.49 17.22 1.31
C GLN A 325 -0.25 18.05 0.26
N ARG A 326 0.40 19.06 -0.33
CA ARG A 326 -0.19 19.88 -1.39
C ARG A 326 -0.53 19.09 -2.65
N ALA A 327 0.16 17.97 -2.90
CA ALA A 327 -0.12 17.12 -4.04
C ALA A 327 -1.47 16.42 -3.95
N VAL A 328 -1.99 16.14 -2.75
CA VAL A 328 -3.25 15.40 -2.53
C VAL A 328 -4.30 16.17 -1.71
N TYR A 329 -3.99 17.40 -1.30
CA TYR A 329 -4.92 18.25 -0.57
C TYR A 329 -5.95 18.87 -1.51
N THR A 330 -7.23 18.67 -1.20
CA THR A 330 -8.34 19.35 -1.87
C THR A 330 -8.81 20.55 -1.05
N GLY A 331 -8.78 21.74 -1.64
CA GLY A 331 -9.29 22.97 -1.02
C GLY A 331 -10.81 22.93 -0.80
N TRP A 332 -11.53 22.15 -1.63
CA TRP A 332 -12.99 22.04 -1.59
C TRP A 332 -13.48 21.38 -0.29
N LYS A 333 -13.00 20.16 -0.01
CA LYS A 333 -13.38 19.41 1.19
C LYS A 333 -12.41 19.59 2.37
N LYS A 334 -11.40 20.46 2.20
CA LYS A 334 -10.37 20.80 3.19
C LYS A 334 -9.64 19.59 3.79
N HIS A 335 -9.38 18.55 2.99
CA HIS A 335 -8.66 17.35 3.44
C HIS A 335 -7.71 16.79 2.37
N HIS A 336 -6.86 15.85 2.79
CA HIS A 336 -5.99 15.07 1.89
C HIS A 336 -6.76 13.85 1.40
N GLY A 337 -6.71 13.58 0.11
CA GLY A 337 -7.45 12.47 -0.45
C GLY A 337 -6.98 12.05 -1.83
N ILE A 338 -7.53 10.92 -2.25
CA ILE A 338 -7.49 10.43 -3.62
C ILE A 338 -8.90 10.48 -4.20
N LYS A 339 -9.00 10.48 -5.52
CA LYS A 339 -10.25 10.49 -6.25
C LYS A 339 -10.30 9.29 -7.19
N ILE A 340 -11.49 8.76 -7.38
CA ILE A 340 -11.78 7.65 -8.29
C ILE A 340 -12.97 8.08 -9.13
N GLU A 341 -12.81 8.07 -10.45
CA GLU A 341 -13.91 8.21 -11.40
C GLU A 341 -14.59 6.86 -11.55
N THR A 342 -15.92 6.84 -11.50
CA THR A 342 -16.73 5.62 -11.56
C THR A 342 -17.82 5.80 -12.59
N VAL A 343 -17.90 4.87 -13.54
CA VAL A 343 -19.04 4.74 -14.44
C VAL A 343 -19.94 3.63 -13.92
N MET A 344 -21.14 3.99 -13.47
CA MET A 344 -22.18 3.07 -12.98
C MET A 344 -23.16 2.73 -14.10
N LEU A 345 -23.38 1.43 -14.31
CA LEU A 345 -24.30 0.91 -15.31
C LEU A 345 -25.62 0.46 -14.67
N PRO A 346 -26.76 0.47 -15.40
CA PRO A 346 -28.06 0.05 -14.86
C PRO A 346 -28.16 -1.41 -14.37
N ASN A 347 -27.19 -2.25 -14.72
CA ASN A 347 -27.08 -3.62 -14.22
C ASN A 347 -26.39 -3.72 -12.85
N GLY A 348 -26.02 -2.59 -12.24
CA GLY A 348 -25.35 -2.53 -10.94
C GLY A 348 -23.85 -2.81 -10.99
N LEU A 349 -23.26 -2.93 -12.18
CA LEU A 349 -21.81 -3.03 -12.36
C LEU A 349 -21.22 -1.65 -12.61
N SER A 350 -19.93 -1.52 -12.31
CA SER A 350 -19.19 -0.28 -12.50
C SER A 350 -17.84 -0.53 -13.14
N THR A 351 -17.36 0.47 -13.89
CA THR A 351 -15.95 0.59 -14.27
C THR A 351 -15.36 1.81 -13.59
N VAL A 352 -14.05 1.81 -13.34
CA VAL A 352 -13.39 2.86 -12.58
C VAL A 352 -12.10 3.34 -13.24
N TYR A 353 -11.72 4.57 -12.95
CA TYR A 353 -10.41 5.13 -13.25
C TYR A 353 -9.83 5.81 -12.00
N GLY A 354 -8.56 5.57 -11.74
CA GLY A 354 -7.84 6.10 -10.58
C GLY A 354 -6.93 5.04 -9.95
N PRO A 355 -6.36 5.34 -8.76
CA PRO A 355 -6.56 6.54 -7.97
C PRO A 355 -5.80 7.75 -8.53
N VAL A 356 -6.45 8.93 -8.54
CA VAL A 356 -5.80 10.22 -8.84
C VAL A 356 -5.81 11.13 -7.63
N SER A 357 -5.03 12.21 -7.66
CA SER A 357 -5.05 13.20 -6.57
C SER A 357 -6.43 13.84 -6.44
N ALA A 358 -6.94 13.98 -5.21
CA ALA A 358 -8.19 14.72 -4.94
C ALA A 358 -8.13 16.22 -5.31
N ARG A 359 -6.93 16.75 -5.59
CA ARG A 359 -6.74 18.13 -6.05
C ARG A 359 -7.11 18.32 -7.52
N VAL A 360 -7.07 17.26 -8.32
CA VAL A 360 -7.41 17.30 -9.74
C VAL A 360 -8.91 17.57 -9.87
N PHE A 361 -9.28 18.55 -10.70
CA PHE A 361 -10.69 18.86 -10.99
C PHE A 361 -11.33 17.73 -11.80
N ASP A 362 -12.63 17.50 -11.59
CA ASP A 362 -13.36 16.38 -12.20
C ASP A 362 -13.39 16.49 -13.73
N THR A 363 -14.01 17.55 -14.25
CA THR A 363 -14.27 17.74 -15.68
C THR A 363 -13.04 18.10 -16.51
N SER A 364 -12.15 18.94 -15.97
CA SER A 364 -10.96 19.42 -16.70
C SER A 364 -9.69 18.62 -16.39
N GLY A 365 -9.79 17.59 -15.55
CA GLY A 365 -8.65 16.86 -15.03
C GLY A 365 -8.88 15.36 -15.10
N VAL A 366 -9.75 14.83 -14.23
CA VAL A 366 -9.95 13.38 -14.14
C VAL A 366 -10.53 12.80 -15.42
N ALA A 367 -11.57 13.44 -15.98
CA ALA A 367 -12.18 13.06 -17.25
C ALA A 367 -11.19 13.02 -18.42
N PHE A 368 -10.28 14.00 -18.45
CA PHE A 368 -9.24 14.07 -19.48
C PHE A 368 -8.16 12.99 -19.26
N MET A 369 -7.77 12.78 -18.00
CA MET A 369 -6.76 11.78 -17.64
C MET A 369 -7.26 10.35 -17.84
N SER A 370 -8.56 10.09 -17.63
CA SER A 370 -9.18 8.79 -17.88
C SER A 370 -9.39 8.50 -19.36
N GLY A 371 -9.44 9.55 -20.19
CA GLY A 371 -9.66 9.45 -21.62
C GLY A 371 -11.04 8.90 -21.98
N ILE A 372 -12.01 8.97 -21.05
CA ILE A 372 -13.32 8.32 -21.20
C ILE A 372 -14.08 8.83 -22.43
N ASP A 373 -14.00 10.12 -22.73
CA ASP A 373 -14.67 10.72 -23.89
C ASP A 373 -14.09 10.18 -25.20
N GLN A 374 -12.76 10.22 -25.35
CA GLN A 374 -12.08 9.71 -26.56
C GLN A 374 -12.35 8.21 -26.73
N PHE A 375 -12.33 7.46 -25.62
CA PHE A 375 -12.61 6.04 -25.62
C PHE A 375 -14.04 5.73 -26.08
N LEU A 376 -15.04 6.47 -25.60
CA LEU A 376 -16.44 6.29 -26.03
C LEU A 376 -16.64 6.64 -27.50
N GLN A 377 -15.96 7.68 -28.01
CA GLN A 377 -15.99 8.03 -29.43
C GLN A 377 -15.47 6.88 -30.31
N VAL A 378 -14.35 6.29 -29.93
CA VAL A 378 -13.78 5.14 -30.65
C VAL A 378 -14.70 3.92 -30.54
N LEU A 379 -15.25 3.65 -29.35
CA LEU A 379 -16.12 2.50 -29.10
C LEU A 379 -17.39 2.52 -29.95
N MET A 380 -17.97 3.70 -30.19
CA MET A 380 -19.21 3.89 -30.95
C MET A 380 -18.97 4.36 -32.39
N GLN A 381 -17.73 4.29 -32.88
CA GLN A 381 -17.43 4.68 -34.26
C GLN A 381 -18.24 3.84 -35.25
N GLY A 382 -18.99 4.52 -36.13
CA GLY A 382 -19.85 3.88 -37.14
C GLY A 382 -21.24 3.46 -36.63
N TRP A 383 -21.62 3.80 -35.40
CA TRP A 383 -22.97 3.55 -34.90
C TRP A 383 -23.93 4.64 -35.37
N ASN A 384 -25.17 4.26 -35.70
CA ASN A 384 -26.23 5.21 -36.09
C ASN A 384 -26.74 6.05 -34.91
N ILE A 385 -26.53 5.57 -33.68
CA ILE A 385 -27.02 6.19 -32.46
C ILE A 385 -25.84 6.35 -31.50
N THR A 386 -25.61 7.57 -31.04
CA THR A 386 -24.61 7.88 -30.03
C THR A 386 -25.23 7.87 -28.64
N TYR A 387 -24.58 7.18 -27.70
CA TYR A 387 -24.96 7.16 -26.30
C TYR A 387 -23.96 7.95 -25.45
N TYR A 388 -24.41 8.45 -24.31
CA TYR A 388 -23.68 9.38 -23.45
C TYR A 388 -23.67 8.88 -21.99
N LEU A 389 -22.63 9.30 -21.26
CA LEU A 389 -22.58 9.15 -19.81
C LEU A 389 -23.04 10.46 -19.15
N PHE A 390 -23.79 10.33 -18.06
CA PHE A 390 -24.38 11.46 -17.36
C PHE A 390 -23.80 11.63 -15.95
N GLY A 391 -23.30 12.82 -15.63
CA GLY A 391 -22.79 13.20 -14.31
C GLY A 391 -23.09 14.66 -14.01
N ASP A 392 -22.17 15.36 -13.34
CA ASP A 392 -22.23 16.83 -13.17
C ASP A 392 -22.21 17.59 -14.52
N GLY A 393 -21.75 16.92 -15.57
CA GLY A 393 -21.90 17.32 -16.97
C GLY A 393 -22.23 16.11 -17.85
N VAL A 394 -22.36 16.35 -19.16
CA VAL A 394 -22.50 15.29 -20.15
C VAL A 394 -21.11 14.90 -20.65
N TYR A 395 -20.85 13.60 -20.75
CA TYR A 395 -19.59 13.04 -21.24
C TYR A 395 -19.84 12.40 -22.59
N ASN A 396 -18.81 12.37 -23.44
CA ASN A 396 -18.86 12.18 -24.90
C ASN A 396 -19.39 13.41 -25.67
N THR A 397 -19.23 14.62 -25.13
CA THR A 397 -19.79 15.86 -25.74
C THR A 397 -19.01 16.38 -26.94
N SER A 398 -17.81 15.85 -27.21
CA SER A 398 -17.04 16.20 -28.40
C SER A 398 -17.71 15.79 -29.72
N THR A 399 -18.80 15.01 -29.68
CA THR A 399 -19.70 14.79 -30.83
C THR A 399 -20.78 15.86 -30.99
N LEU A 400 -21.16 16.57 -29.92
CA LEU A 400 -22.18 17.63 -29.96
C LEU A 400 -21.66 18.92 -30.60
N SER A 401 -20.34 19.07 -30.77
CA SER A 401 -19.71 20.27 -31.35
C SER A 401 -19.62 20.25 -32.88
N ARG A 402 -20.21 19.28 -33.58
CA ARG A 402 -20.12 19.23 -35.06
C ARG A 402 -21.42 19.28 -35.86
N GLU A 403 -22.60 19.08 -35.28
CA GLU A 403 -23.85 19.26 -36.02
C GLU A 403 -24.97 19.75 -35.09
N SER A 404 -25.24 21.06 -35.10
CA SER A 404 -26.58 21.61 -35.35
C SER A 404 -26.67 23.09 -34.94
N PRO A 405 -26.95 24.02 -35.87
CA PRO A 405 -27.62 25.27 -35.56
C PRO A 405 -29.11 24.97 -35.35
N PHE A 406 -29.59 25.07 -34.12
CA PHE A 406 -31.01 25.35 -33.86
C PHE A 406 -31.12 26.69 -33.14
#